data_AF-A0A918GEM2-F1
#
_entry.id   AF-A0A918GEM2-F1
#
_cell.length_a   1.000
_cell.length_b   1.000
_cell.length_c   1.000
_cell.angle_alpha   90.00
_cell.angle_beta   90.00
_cell.angle_gamma   90.00
#
_symmetry.space_group_name_H-M   'P 1'
#
loop_
_entity.id
_entity.type
_entity.pdbx_description
1 polymer ?
#
loop_
_entity_poly.entity_id
_entity_poly.type
_entity_poly.pdbx_seq_one_letter_code
_entity_poly.pdbx_strand_id
1 'polypeptide(L)'
;MTPNSAHRIPFTASSWQVTCDATTPVELLRDLHAELLDLYLEDRHSGRNYLFRLGGAPHEAFAPMLTCGWSHDVKTDGTQVFLAPKGLGGVRRRYNASNLSGPLWRYWGGHPNEPLWQACFSSNTPTALVAAFTASLISTEPLERTVRNVPTSTRRALYVASPAGKQSLVGKPVAPRSPAPAPGHSR
;
A
#
# COMPACT_ATOMS: atom_id res chain seq x y z
N MET A 1 13.59 -15.29 1.81
CA MET A 1 13.56 -13.83 1.99
C MET A 1 14.50 -13.25 0.94
N THR A 2 14.00 -12.43 0.03
CA THR A 2 14.82 -11.89 -1.07
C THR A 2 15.23 -10.46 -0.72
N PRO A 3 16.53 -10.15 -0.59
CA PRO A 3 16.99 -8.81 -0.26
C PRO A 3 17.10 -7.93 -1.51
N ASN A 4 16.54 -6.71 -1.46
CA ASN A 4 16.85 -5.61 -2.37
C ASN A 4 17.80 -4.65 -1.63
N SER A 5 19.00 -4.43 -2.17
CA SER A 5 20.05 -3.65 -1.48
C SER A 5 20.70 -2.69 -2.47
N ALA A 6 21.02 -1.47 -2.02
CA ALA A 6 21.84 -0.55 -2.79
C ALA A 6 23.19 -0.32 -2.10
N HIS A 7 24.24 -0.19 -2.90
CA HIS A 7 25.61 0.02 -2.43
C HIS A 7 26.16 1.31 -3.03
N ARG A 8 26.53 2.27 -2.17
CA ARG A 8 27.20 3.50 -2.59
C ARG A 8 28.68 3.29 -2.91
N ILE A 9 29.32 2.33 -2.23
CA ILE A 9 30.69 1.91 -2.48
C ILE A 9 30.65 0.39 -2.74
N PRO A 10 31.25 -0.11 -3.83
CA PRO A 10 31.34 -1.54 -4.07
C PRO A 10 31.97 -2.28 -2.88
N PHE A 11 31.42 -3.45 -2.53
CA PHE A 11 31.92 -4.34 -1.46
C PHE A 11 31.86 -3.79 -0.02
N THR A 12 31.22 -2.64 0.22
CA THR A 12 30.92 -2.16 1.58
C THR A 12 29.53 -2.60 2.04
N ALA A 13 29.23 -2.37 3.33
CA ALA A 13 27.89 -2.48 3.86
C ALA A 13 26.88 -1.72 2.96
N SER A 14 25.72 -2.35 2.72
CA SER A 14 24.65 -1.78 1.92
C SER A 14 24.24 -0.42 2.49
N SER A 15 24.17 0.59 1.63
CA SER A 15 23.76 1.94 2.03
C SER A 15 22.33 1.95 2.56
N TRP A 16 21.47 1.11 1.98
CA TRP A 16 20.19 0.69 2.56
C TRP A 16 19.83 -0.70 2.08
N GLN A 17 18.88 -1.33 2.77
CA GLN A 17 18.39 -2.66 2.46
C GLN A 17 16.89 -2.76 2.75
N VAL A 18 16.17 -3.37 1.83
CA VAL A 18 14.79 -3.82 1.97
C VAL A 18 14.76 -5.34 1.86
N THR A 19 14.14 -6.02 2.82
CA THR A 19 13.94 -7.46 2.77
C THR A 19 12.45 -7.77 2.78
N CYS A 20 12.03 -8.64 1.88
CA CYS A 20 10.64 -9.11 1.79
C CYS A 20 10.61 -10.63 1.90
N ASP A 21 9.62 -11.14 2.60
CA ASP A 21 9.34 -12.57 2.62
C ASP A 21 8.81 -13.03 1.25
N ALA A 22 8.98 -14.32 0.95
CA ALA A 22 8.47 -14.87 -0.32
C ALA A 22 6.94 -14.83 -0.42
N THR A 23 6.26 -14.66 0.72
CA THR A 23 4.81 -14.54 0.85
C THR A 23 4.33 -13.10 0.85
N THR A 24 5.22 -12.11 0.73
CA THR A 24 4.82 -10.70 0.58
C THR A 24 3.91 -10.55 -0.65
N PRO A 25 2.73 -9.92 -0.51
CA PRO A 25 1.83 -9.71 -1.62
C PRO A 25 2.51 -9.04 -2.83
N VAL A 26 2.24 -9.57 -4.03
CA VAL A 26 2.93 -9.17 -5.27
C VAL A 26 2.72 -7.71 -5.66
N GLU A 27 1.58 -7.12 -5.30
CA GLU A 27 1.24 -5.71 -5.48
C GLU A 27 2.17 -4.81 -4.68
N LEU A 28 2.50 -5.19 -3.44
CA LEU A 28 3.45 -4.43 -2.62
C LEU A 28 4.86 -4.49 -3.22
N LEU A 29 5.24 -5.65 -3.77
CA LEU A 29 6.52 -5.81 -4.46
C LEU A 29 6.55 -5.04 -5.77
N ARG A 30 5.47 -5.08 -6.55
CA ARG A 30 5.34 -4.36 -7.82
C ARG A 30 5.49 -2.87 -7.62
N ASP A 31 4.76 -2.30 -6.66
CA ASP A 31 4.74 -0.86 -6.43
C ASP A 31 6.07 -0.38 -5.82
N LEU A 32 6.70 -1.20 -4.97
CA LEU A 32 8.08 -0.97 -4.51
C LEU A 32 9.09 -0.97 -5.65
N HIS A 33 9.00 -1.95 -6.56
CA HIS A 33 9.93 -2.07 -7.69
C HIS A 33 9.71 -1.00 -8.76
N ALA A 34 8.47 -0.56 -8.97
CA ALA A 34 8.16 0.59 -9.82
C ALA A 34 8.83 1.86 -9.28
N GLU A 35 8.63 2.18 -7.99
CA GLU A 35 9.27 3.35 -7.37
C GLU A 35 10.80 3.24 -7.37
N LEU A 36 11.35 2.05 -7.14
CA LEU A 36 12.79 1.82 -7.23
C LEU A 36 13.34 2.10 -8.63
N LEU A 37 12.60 1.70 -9.67
CA LEU A 37 12.97 1.96 -11.05
C LEU A 37 12.88 3.45 -11.38
N ASP A 38 11.84 4.14 -10.92
CA ASP A 38 11.66 5.57 -11.13
C ASP A 38 12.80 6.37 -10.49
N LEU A 39 13.13 6.09 -9.22
CA LEU A 39 14.28 6.72 -8.54
C LEU A 39 15.61 6.41 -9.25
N TYR A 40 15.80 5.18 -9.73
CA TYR A 40 17.00 4.82 -10.48
C TYR A 40 17.12 5.61 -11.80
N LEU A 41 16.01 5.75 -12.54
CA LEU A 41 15.97 6.51 -13.77
C LEU A 41 16.19 8.01 -13.47
N GLU A 42 15.58 8.56 -12.43
CA GLU A 42 15.80 9.95 -12.02
C GLU A 42 17.26 10.24 -11.67
N ASP A 43 17.90 9.39 -10.87
CA ASP A 43 19.32 9.50 -10.54
C ASP A 43 20.19 9.49 -11.80
N ARG A 44 19.86 8.63 -12.77
CA ARG A 44 20.56 8.52 -14.06
C ARG A 44 20.42 9.76 -14.93
N HIS A 45 19.24 10.37 -14.99
CA HIS A 45 18.98 11.52 -15.87
C HIS A 45 19.36 12.86 -15.23
N SER A 46 19.17 13.00 -13.91
CA SER A 46 19.33 14.27 -13.20
C SER A 46 20.64 14.38 -12.40
N GLY A 47 21.37 13.28 -12.21
CA GLY A 47 22.56 13.23 -11.35
C GLY A 47 22.25 13.50 -9.86
N ARG A 48 20.98 13.58 -9.50
CA ARG A 48 20.50 13.81 -8.13
C ARG A 48 20.43 12.45 -7.47
N ASN A 49 21.31 12.16 -6.51
CA ASN A 49 21.42 10.85 -5.84
C ASN A 49 20.23 10.55 -4.90
N TYR A 50 19.00 10.44 -5.41
CA TYR A 50 17.80 10.17 -4.61
C TYR A 50 17.82 8.79 -3.99
N LEU A 51 18.41 7.78 -4.65
CA LEU A 51 18.59 6.45 -4.07
C LEU A 51 19.45 6.45 -2.80
N PHE A 52 20.29 7.45 -2.59
CA PHE A 52 21.20 7.53 -1.45
C PHE A 52 20.90 8.69 -0.51
N ARG A 53 19.88 9.49 -0.82
CA ARG A 53 19.44 10.59 0.03
C ARG A 53 18.33 10.09 0.93
N LEU A 54 18.45 10.37 2.23
CA LEU A 54 17.32 10.42 3.16
C LEU A 54 16.41 11.60 2.76
N GLY A 55 15.77 11.51 1.58
CA GLY A 55 14.85 12.54 1.10
C GLY A 55 13.50 12.40 1.78
N GLY A 56 12.79 13.51 1.99
CA GLY A 56 11.43 13.52 2.56
C GLY A 56 11.40 13.41 4.08
N ALA A 57 10.42 14.07 4.70
CA ALA A 57 10.22 13.96 6.13
C ALA A 57 9.54 12.60 6.44
N PRO A 58 9.98 11.83 7.46
CA PRO A 58 9.46 10.49 7.73
C PRO A 58 7.93 10.40 7.90
N HIS A 59 7.27 11.52 8.22
CA HIS A 59 5.81 11.59 8.32
C HIS A 59 5.09 11.44 6.99
N GLU A 60 5.70 11.81 5.86
CA GLU A 60 5.13 11.63 4.52
C GLU A 60 4.82 10.15 4.25
N ALA A 61 5.67 9.25 4.75
CA ALA A 61 5.52 7.81 4.56
C ALA A 61 4.40 7.17 5.39
N PHE A 62 3.85 7.84 6.42
CA PHE A 62 2.78 7.27 7.27
C PHE A 62 1.55 8.17 7.43
N ALA A 63 1.61 9.45 7.02
CA ALA A 63 0.46 10.35 7.07
C ALA A 63 -0.78 9.76 6.36
N PRO A 64 -0.66 9.09 5.18
CA PRO A 64 -1.81 8.45 4.54
C PRO A 64 -2.48 7.37 5.40
N MET A 65 -1.72 6.65 6.24
CA MET A 65 -2.27 5.59 7.10
C MET A 65 -3.27 6.15 8.11
N LEU A 66 -2.95 7.32 8.69
CA LEU A 66 -3.81 8.02 9.63
C LEU A 66 -5.12 8.44 8.97
N THR A 67 -5.05 8.93 7.73
CA THR A 67 -6.23 9.30 6.93
C THR A 67 -7.09 8.08 6.58
N CYS A 68 -6.50 6.90 6.39
CA CYS A 68 -7.20 5.64 6.12
C CYS A 68 -7.71 4.92 7.38
N GLY A 69 -7.74 5.60 8.54
CA GLY A 69 -8.31 5.07 9.78
C GLY A 69 -7.44 4.04 10.51
N TRP A 70 -6.15 3.94 10.18
CA TRP A 70 -5.23 3.11 10.95
C TRP A 70 -5.02 3.71 12.35
N SER A 71 -5.00 2.86 13.37
CA SER A 71 -4.69 3.31 14.73
C SER A 71 -3.19 3.56 14.85
N HIS A 72 -2.79 4.56 15.63
CA HIS A 72 -1.40 4.91 15.87
C HIS A 72 -1.12 4.89 17.38
N ASP A 73 -0.10 4.13 17.77
CA ASP A 73 0.38 4.01 19.14
C ASP A 73 1.88 4.36 19.19
N VAL A 74 2.25 5.25 20.12
CA VAL A 74 3.64 5.67 20.33
C VAL A 74 4.09 5.16 21.68
N LYS A 75 5.08 4.27 21.67
CA LYS A 75 5.60 3.61 22.86
C LYS A 75 6.81 4.36 23.40
N THR A 76 6.95 4.35 24.73
CA THR A 76 8.09 4.93 25.45
C THR A 76 9.42 4.25 25.13
N ASP A 77 9.38 3.04 24.54
CA ASP A 77 10.56 2.30 24.07
C ASP A 77 11.20 2.87 22.78
N GLY A 78 10.65 3.97 22.24
CA GLY A 78 11.15 4.59 21.01
C GLY A 78 10.61 3.94 19.74
N THR A 79 9.45 3.27 19.84
CA THR A 79 8.75 2.65 18.72
C THR A 79 7.39 3.28 18.52
N GLN A 80 7.00 3.51 17.27
CA GLN A 80 5.63 3.82 16.88
C GLN A 80 5.05 2.65 16.08
N VAL A 81 3.79 2.31 16.35
CA VAL A 81 3.08 1.20 15.74
C VAL A 81 1.79 1.73 15.11
N PHE A 82 1.55 1.32 13.88
CA PHE A 82 0.31 1.54 13.15
C PHE A 82 -0.36 0.19 12.93
N LEU A 83 -1.66 0.09 13.23
CA LEU A 83 -2.43 -1.13 13.00
C LEU A 83 -3.58 -0.87 12.05
N ALA A 84 -3.81 -1.81 11.14
CA ALA A 84 -4.93 -1.76 10.23
C ALA A 84 -6.25 -1.78 11.02
N PRO A 85 -7.34 -1.16 10.52
CA PRO A 85 -8.63 -1.08 11.23
C PRO A 85 -9.21 -2.44 11.70
N LYS A 86 -8.87 -3.53 11.01
CA LYS A 86 -9.31 -4.91 11.33
C LYS A 86 -8.27 -5.70 12.14
N GLY A 87 -7.13 -5.09 12.48
CA GLY A 87 -6.03 -5.72 13.24
C GLY A 87 -5.23 -6.80 12.50
N LEU A 88 -5.52 -7.06 11.22
CA LEU A 88 -4.87 -8.11 10.41
C LEU A 88 -3.69 -7.59 9.57
N GLY A 89 -2.94 -6.65 10.14
CA GLY A 89 -1.75 -6.08 9.54
C GLY A 89 -1.28 -4.84 10.30
N GLY A 90 -0.02 -4.49 10.11
CA GLY A 90 0.55 -3.37 10.83
C GLY A 90 1.90 -2.92 10.29
N VAL A 91 2.32 -1.76 10.79
CA VAL A 91 3.61 -1.15 10.51
C VAL A 91 4.22 -0.73 11.84
N ARG A 92 5.50 -1.04 12.03
CA ARG A 92 6.27 -0.65 13.20
C ARG A 92 7.47 0.13 12.73
N ARG A 93 7.64 1.34 13.26
CA ARG A 93 8.82 2.17 13.03
C ARG A 93 9.54 2.42 14.35
N ARG A 94 10.86 2.28 14.35
CA ARG A 94 11.73 2.72 15.45
C ARG A 94 12.14 4.17 15.21
N TYR A 95 12.19 5.01 16.23
CA TYR A 95 12.60 6.42 16.11
C TYR A 95 13.65 6.84 17.14
N ASN A 96 13.96 6.02 18.14
CA ASN A 96 15.06 6.26 19.08
C ASN A 96 16.34 5.53 18.63
N ALA A 97 17.44 6.29 18.56
CA ALA A 97 18.73 5.87 18.03
C ALA A 97 19.55 4.95 18.95
N SER A 98 19.18 4.85 20.23
CA SER A 98 19.97 4.12 21.25
C SER A 98 20.03 2.59 21.06
N ASN A 99 19.16 2.02 20.21
CA ASN A 99 19.08 0.57 19.95
C ASN A 99 18.89 0.23 18.45
N LEU A 100 19.64 0.87 17.54
CA LEU A 100 19.54 0.67 16.08
C LEU A 100 20.18 -0.64 15.56
N SER A 101 20.29 -1.69 16.38
CA SER A 101 20.53 -3.03 15.83
C SER A 101 19.22 -3.57 15.27
N GLY A 102 19.00 -3.38 13.96
CA GLY A 102 17.86 -3.93 13.22
C GLY A 102 17.18 -2.94 12.26
N PRO A 103 16.17 -3.41 11.52
CA PRO A 103 15.45 -2.58 10.54
C PRO A 103 14.64 -1.48 11.23
N LEU A 104 14.66 -0.28 10.64
CA LEU A 104 13.94 0.88 11.14
C LEU A 104 12.43 0.70 10.97
N TRP A 105 12.02 0.09 9.86
CA TRP A 105 10.63 -0.23 9.57
C TRP A 105 10.41 -1.73 9.48
N ARG A 106 9.30 -2.19 10.03
CA ARG A 106 8.76 -3.54 9.83
C ARG A 106 7.30 -3.43 9.42
N TYR A 107 6.94 -4.07 8.33
CA TYR A 107 5.60 -4.25 7.82
C TYR A 107 5.20 -5.71 8.00
N TRP A 108 3.93 -5.97 8.27
CA TRP A 108 3.39 -7.33 8.30
C TRP A 108 1.91 -7.37 7.93
N GLY A 109 1.48 -8.54 7.46
CA GLY A 109 0.08 -8.89 7.32
C GLY A 109 -0.25 -10.17 8.08
N GLY A 110 -1.50 -10.27 8.55
CA GLY A 110 -1.92 -11.33 9.47
C GLY A 110 -1.69 -10.95 10.94
N HIS A 111 -1.66 -11.95 11.81
CA HIS A 111 -1.53 -11.72 13.25
C HIS A 111 -0.09 -11.34 13.61
N PRO A 112 0.17 -10.36 14.50
CA PRO A 112 1.52 -9.86 14.76
C PRO A 112 2.48 -10.92 15.34
N ASN A 113 1.97 -11.92 16.07
CA ASN A 113 2.79 -13.00 16.62
C ASN A 113 3.15 -14.07 15.57
N GLU A 114 2.31 -14.22 14.55
CA GLU A 114 2.47 -15.19 13.47
C GLU A 114 2.12 -14.51 12.13
N PRO A 115 3.00 -13.61 11.66
CA PRO A 115 2.74 -12.86 10.44
C PRO A 115 2.75 -13.82 9.24
N LEU A 116 1.78 -13.67 8.34
CA LEU A 116 1.73 -14.43 7.10
C LEU A 116 2.81 -13.98 6.11
N TRP A 117 3.22 -12.73 6.22
CA TRP A 117 4.34 -12.12 5.52
C TRP A 117 4.88 -10.96 6.35
N GLN A 118 6.17 -10.68 6.19
CA GLN A 118 6.78 -9.45 6.66
C GLN A 118 7.63 -8.79 5.58
N ALA A 119 7.84 -7.48 5.73
CA ALA A 119 8.89 -6.75 5.03
C ALA A 119 9.63 -5.84 6.00
N CYS A 120 10.94 -5.69 5.85
CA CYS A 120 11.78 -4.89 6.71
C CYS A 120 12.61 -3.90 5.89
N PHE A 121 12.68 -2.65 6.34
CA PHE A 121 13.42 -1.58 5.67
C PHE A 121 14.45 -1.02 6.65
N SER A 122 15.70 -0.89 6.22
CA SER A 122 16.77 -0.32 7.04
C SER A 122 16.60 1.19 7.22
N SER A 123 17.33 1.78 8.16
CA SER A 123 17.20 3.20 8.53
C SER A 123 17.44 4.19 7.40
N ASN A 124 18.25 3.78 6.43
CA ASN A 124 18.70 4.64 5.34
C ASN A 124 17.88 4.45 4.07
N THR A 125 16.80 3.67 4.13
CA THR A 125 15.95 3.44 2.97
C THR A 125 15.29 4.77 2.58
N PRO A 126 15.34 5.18 1.29
CA PRO A 126 14.69 6.40 0.83
C PRO A 126 13.22 6.47 1.24
N THR A 127 12.78 7.63 1.76
CA THR A 127 11.38 7.81 2.21
C THR A 127 10.39 7.57 1.09
N ALA A 128 10.75 7.86 -0.17
CA ALA A 128 9.93 7.57 -1.34
C ALA A 128 9.59 6.07 -1.46
N LEU A 129 10.56 5.16 -1.28
CA LEU A 129 10.31 3.71 -1.28
C LEU A 129 9.41 3.28 -0.13
N VAL A 130 9.63 3.84 1.06
CA VAL A 130 8.78 3.58 2.24
C VAL A 130 7.35 4.08 1.98
N ALA A 131 7.20 5.26 1.40
CA ALA A 131 5.92 5.88 1.07
C ALA A 131 5.17 5.08 0.00
N ALA A 132 5.84 4.64 -1.08
CA ALA A 132 5.25 3.80 -2.13
C ALA A 132 4.76 2.46 -1.57
N PHE A 133 5.58 1.81 -0.74
CA PHE A 133 5.19 0.57 -0.07
C PHE A 133 3.99 0.77 0.87
N THR A 134 4.00 1.86 1.67
CA THR A 134 2.88 2.20 2.55
C THR A 134 1.61 2.52 1.74
N ALA A 135 1.71 3.26 0.65
CA ALA A 135 0.58 3.61 -0.22
C ALA A 135 -0.08 2.36 -0.81
N SER A 136 0.75 1.42 -1.29
CA SER A 136 0.28 0.11 -1.77
C SER A 136 -0.40 -0.69 -0.65
N LEU A 137 0.17 -0.68 0.57
CA LEU A 137 -0.36 -1.40 1.73
C LEU A 137 -1.75 -0.91 2.18
N ILE A 138 -1.97 0.40 2.13
CA ILE A 138 -3.24 1.02 2.55
C ILE A 138 -4.25 1.13 1.41
N SER A 139 -3.86 0.75 0.18
CA SER A 139 -4.76 0.78 -0.97
C SER A 139 -5.98 -0.08 -0.70
N THR A 140 -7.15 0.49 -0.99
CA THR A 140 -8.44 -0.21 -0.94
C THR A 140 -8.93 -0.60 -2.33
N GLU A 141 -8.09 -0.42 -3.35
CA GLU A 141 -8.39 -0.81 -4.71
C GLU A 141 -8.66 -2.32 -4.77
N PRO A 142 -9.83 -2.75 -5.29
CA PRO A 142 -10.11 -4.17 -5.43
C PRO A 142 -9.10 -4.85 -6.35
N LEU A 143 -8.46 -5.92 -5.85
CA LEU A 143 -7.50 -6.68 -6.63
C LEU A 143 -8.12 -7.98 -7.14
N GLU A 144 -8.01 -8.20 -8.45
CA GLU A 144 -8.39 -9.46 -9.09
C GLU A 144 -7.47 -10.59 -8.62
N ARG A 145 -8.04 -11.56 -7.89
CA ARG A 145 -7.31 -12.72 -7.38
C ARG A 145 -8.08 -14.01 -7.55
N THR A 146 -7.41 -15.00 -8.13
CA THR A 146 -7.90 -16.38 -8.09
C THR A 146 -7.93 -16.86 -6.63
N VAL A 147 -8.96 -17.63 -6.25
CA VAL A 147 -9.13 -18.16 -4.88
C VAL A 147 -7.90 -18.92 -4.37
N ARG A 148 -7.14 -19.58 -5.27
CA ARG A 148 -5.89 -20.29 -4.92
C ARG A 148 -4.77 -19.36 -4.47
N ASN A 149 -4.76 -18.12 -4.94
CA ASN A 149 -3.75 -17.10 -4.62
C ASN A 149 -4.08 -16.34 -3.32
N VAL A 150 -5.21 -16.66 -2.69
CA VAL A 150 -5.58 -16.11 -1.38
C VAL A 150 -5.26 -17.14 -0.29
N PRO A 151 -4.36 -16.82 0.65
CA PRO A 151 -4.11 -17.66 1.83
C PRO A 151 -5.41 -18.01 2.56
N THR A 152 -5.59 -19.28 2.92
CA THR A 152 -6.84 -19.76 3.54
C THR A 152 -7.19 -19.01 4.82
N SER A 153 -6.18 -18.63 5.61
CA SER A 153 -6.32 -17.86 6.86
C SER A 153 -6.91 -16.46 6.67
N THR A 154 -6.72 -15.84 5.50
CA THR A 154 -7.22 -14.48 5.22
C THR A 154 -8.58 -14.46 4.53
N ARG A 155 -9.08 -15.61 4.04
CA ARG A 155 -10.36 -15.69 3.31
C ARG A 155 -11.55 -15.15 4.08
N ARG A 156 -11.57 -15.30 5.41
CA ARG A 156 -12.63 -14.76 6.28
C ARG A 156 -12.64 -13.23 6.36
N ALA A 157 -11.53 -12.59 6.06
CA ALA A 157 -11.39 -11.13 6.06
C ALA A 157 -11.65 -10.53 4.67
N LEU A 158 -11.81 -11.36 3.64
CA LEU A 158 -12.19 -10.88 2.31
C LEU A 158 -13.62 -10.38 2.31
N TYR A 159 -13.83 -9.29 1.59
CA TYR A 159 -15.14 -8.87 1.16
C TYR A 159 -15.12 -8.77 -0.36
N VAL A 160 -16.23 -9.15 -1.00
CA VAL A 160 -16.39 -8.95 -2.44
C VAL A 160 -16.79 -7.51 -2.63
N ALA A 161 -15.90 -6.70 -3.19
CA ALA A 161 -16.31 -5.45 -3.78
C ALA A 161 -17.19 -5.81 -4.98
N SER A 162 -18.52 -5.70 -4.84
CA SER A 162 -19.36 -5.66 -6.03
C SER A 162 -18.80 -4.51 -6.86
N PRO A 163 -18.47 -4.70 -8.15
CA PRO A 163 -18.24 -3.55 -9.00
C PRO A 163 -19.51 -2.72 -8.84
N ALA A 164 -19.39 -1.55 -8.22
CA ALA A 164 -20.45 -0.56 -8.31
C ALA A 164 -20.62 -0.43 -9.81
N GLY A 165 -21.74 -0.98 -10.31
CA GLY A 165 -22.01 -0.95 -11.73
C GLY A 165 -21.76 0.48 -12.16
N LYS A 166 -21.13 0.66 -13.32
CA LYS A 166 -21.46 1.82 -14.12
C LYS A 166 -22.99 1.89 -14.03
N GLN A 167 -23.52 2.83 -13.25
CA GLN A 167 -24.93 3.16 -13.31
C GLN A 167 -25.08 3.57 -14.76
N SER A 168 -25.48 2.59 -15.57
CA SER A 168 -26.04 2.86 -16.85
C SER A 168 -27.21 3.74 -16.48
N LEU A 169 -27.05 5.04 -16.70
CA LEU A 169 -28.14 5.96 -16.94
C LEU A 169 -28.86 5.44 -18.19
N VAL A 170 -29.42 4.22 -18.12
CA VAL A 170 -30.50 3.79 -18.97
C VAL A 170 -31.67 4.55 -18.39
N GLY A 171 -31.82 5.77 -18.90
CA GLY A 171 -33.08 6.47 -18.84
C GLY A 171 -34.15 5.46 -19.22
N LYS A 172 -35.15 5.29 -18.35
CA LYS A 172 -36.41 4.68 -18.75
C LYS A 172 -36.80 5.33 -20.08
N PRO A 173 -37.04 4.55 -21.17
CA PRO A 173 -37.78 5.10 -22.28
C PRO A 173 -39.18 5.38 -21.72
N VAL A 174 -39.48 6.65 -21.48
CA VAL A 174 -40.87 7.10 -21.38
C VAL A 174 -41.45 6.82 -22.76
N ALA A 175 -42.25 5.76 -22.87
CA ALA A 175 -42.98 5.48 -24.09
C ALA A 175 -43.80 6.73 -24.47
N PRO A 176 -43.77 7.18 -25.73
CA PRO A 176 -44.65 8.27 -26.15
C PRO A 176 -46.09 7.78 -26.02
N ARG A 177 -46.87 8.43 -25.15
CA ARG A 177 -48.33 8.29 -25.14
C ARG A 177 -48.84 8.75 -26.50
N SER A 178 -49.33 7.81 -27.30
CA SER A 178 -50.14 8.13 -28.46
C SER A 178 -51.45 8.77 -27.99
N PRO A 179 -51.92 9.87 -28.61
CA PRO A 179 -53.17 10.50 -28.25
C PRO A 179 -54.36 9.67 -28.74
N ALA A 180 -55.31 9.39 -27.85
CA ALA A 180 -56.60 8.80 -28.22
C ALA A 180 -57.48 9.85 -28.92
N PRO A 181 -58.33 9.44 -29.88
CA PRO A 181 -59.08 10.36 -30.74
C PRO A 181 -60.25 11.02 -30.00
N ALA A 182 -60.48 12.30 -30.27
CA ALA A 182 -61.63 13.03 -29.77
C ALA A 182 -62.93 12.54 -30.44
N PRO A 183 -64.00 12.25 -29.68
CA PRO A 183 -65.33 12.12 -30.27
C PRO A 183 -65.92 13.52 -30.46
N GLY A 184 -66.12 13.88 -31.72
CA GLY A 184 -66.92 15.04 -32.10
C GLY A 184 -68.37 14.83 -31.67
N HIS A 185 -68.96 15.85 -31.05
CA HIS A 185 -70.40 16.02 -31.00
C HIS A 185 -70.78 17.29 -31.75
N SER A 186 -71.44 17.03 -32.88
CA SER A 186 -72.27 17.95 -33.63
C SER A 186 -73.46 18.40 -32.77
N ARG A 187 -73.71 19.70 -32.81
CA ARG A 187 -75.00 20.43 -32.70
C ARG A 187 -76.08 19.93 -31.73
#